data_AF-A0A8U0HT57-F1
#
_entry.id   AF-A0A8U0HT57-F1
#
_cell.length_a   1.000
_cell.length_b   1.000
_cell.length_c   1.000
_cell.angle_alpha   90.00
_cell.angle_beta   90.00
_cell.angle_gamma   90.00
#
_symmetry.space_group_name_H-M   'P 1'
#
loop_
_entity.id
_entity.type
_entity.pdbx_description
1 polymer ?
#
loop_
_entity_poly.entity_id
_entity_poly.type
_entity_poly.pdbx_seq_one_letter_code
_entity_poly.pdbx_strand_id
1 'polypeptide(L)'
;MSSAKQDFQTAVDKGPSRDEREDAIDSLAASGACDKLAILVQMGGLDGALRRRALNSMANAGCGDLLRTLAADGGLGEPLQSDAESLLDE
;
A
#
# COMPACT_ATOMS: atom_id res chain seq x y z
N MET A 1 -16.95 10.79 3.37
CA MET A 1 -15.82 10.15 2.67
C MET A 1 -14.62 11.03 2.90
N SER A 2 -13.57 10.51 3.56
CA SER A 2 -12.29 11.19 3.61
C SER A 2 -11.72 11.31 2.19
N SER A 3 -10.89 12.31 1.93
CA SER A 3 -10.25 12.42 0.62
C SER A 3 -9.04 11.50 0.56
N ALA A 4 -8.73 10.93 -0.61
CA ALA A 4 -7.54 10.10 -0.79
C ALA A 4 -6.25 10.82 -0.34
N LYS A 5 -6.20 12.15 -0.43
CA LYS A 5 -5.08 12.94 0.10
C LYS A 5 -5.00 12.86 1.63
N GLN A 6 -6.13 13.00 2.31
CA GLN A 6 -6.21 12.94 3.76
C GLN A 6 -5.90 11.53 4.27
N ASP A 7 -6.42 10.49 3.62
CA ASP A 7 -6.13 9.11 4.01
C ASP A 7 -4.65 8.75 3.83
N PHE A 8 -4.05 9.19 2.74
CA PHE A 8 -2.61 9.05 2.55
C PHE A 8 -1.83 9.77 3.65
N GLN A 9 -2.22 10.99 4.00
CA GLN A 9 -1.58 11.74 5.07
C GLN A 9 -1.71 11.02 6.42
N THR A 10 -2.90 10.52 6.76
CA THR A 10 -3.12 9.71 7.97
C THR A 10 -2.20 8.49 7.99
N ALA A 11 -2.08 7.75 6.88
CA ALA A 11 -1.25 6.55 6.81
C ALA A 11 0.26 6.82 7.04
N VAL A 12 0.78 7.96 6.56
CA VAL A 12 2.21 8.30 6.70
C VAL A 12 2.54 8.98 8.03
N ASP A 13 1.58 9.67 8.62
CA ASP A 13 1.79 10.41 9.86
C ASP A 13 2.02 9.46 11.05
N LYS A 14 2.87 9.90 11.99
CA LYS A 14 3.16 9.15 13.23
C LYS A 14 2.23 9.48 14.39
N GLY A 15 1.39 10.50 14.22
CA GLY A 15 0.42 10.94 15.23
C GLY A 15 -0.76 9.99 15.37
N PRO A 16 -1.41 9.57 14.28
CA PRO A 16 -2.49 8.59 14.31
C PRO A 16 -2.03 7.24 14.85
N SER A 17 -2.95 6.55 15.51
CA SER A 17 -2.78 5.18 15.96
C SER A 17 -2.56 4.22 14.79
N ARG A 18 -2.06 3.02 15.08
CA ARG A 18 -1.86 2.00 14.05
C ARG A 18 -3.17 1.67 13.33
N ASP A 19 -4.26 1.52 14.07
CA ASP A 19 -5.56 1.16 13.51
C ASP A 19 -6.08 2.26 12.56
N GLU A 20 -5.96 3.54 12.96
CA GLU A 20 -6.33 4.67 12.08
C GLU A 20 -5.51 4.71 10.79
N ARG A 21 -4.24 4.32 10.85
CA ARG A 21 -3.36 4.25 9.68
C ARG A 21 -3.73 3.08 8.77
N GLU A 22 -4.11 1.94 9.35
CA GLU A 22 -4.59 0.78 8.62
C GLU A 22 -5.95 1.06 7.95
N ASP A 23 -6.88 1.69 8.65
CA ASP A 23 -8.18 2.12 8.11
C ASP A 23 -8.03 3.13 6.96
N ALA A 24 -7.04 4.01 7.06
CA ALA A 24 -6.73 4.96 6.00
C ALA A 24 -6.19 4.25 4.75
N ILE A 25 -5.35 3.22 4.91
CA ILE A 25 -4.89 2.38 3.79
C ILE A 25 -6.05 1.68 3.11
N ASP A 26 -6.98 1.13 3.89
CA ASP A 26 -8.18 0.47 3.35
C ASP A 26 -9.09 1.45 2.63
N SER A 27 -9.19 2.69 3.12
CA SER A 27 -9.95 3.77 2.47
C SER A 27 -9.32 4.19 1.13
N LEU A 28 -7.99 4.21 1.03
CA LEU A 28 -7.28 4.40 -0.24
C LEU A 28 -7.60 3.28 -1.24
N ALA A 29 -7.68 2.04 -0.76
CA ALA A 29 -8.03 0.88 -1.58
C ALA A 29 -9.47 0.97 -2.08
N ALA A 30 -10.42 1.25 -1.20
CA ALA A 30 -11.83 1.40 -1.52
C ALA A 30 -12.10 2.56 -2.51
N SER A 31 -11.24 3.58 -2.52
CA SER A 31 -11.32 4.71 -3.45
C SER A 31 -10.52 4.52 -4.75
N GLY A 32 -9.83 3.38 -4.92
CA GLY A 32 -9.01 3.10 -6.11
C GLY A 32 -7.77 3.99 -6.22
N ALA A 33 -7.26 4.52 -5.11
CA ALA A 33 -6.10 5.40 -5.06
C ALA A 33 -4.77 4.62 -5.17
N CYS A 34 -4.61 3.88 -6.27
CA CYS A 34 -3.49 2.96 -6.51
C CYS A 34 -2.11 3.65 -6.51
N ASP A 35 -2.06 4.90 -6.98
CA ASP A 35 -0.86 5.75 -6.96
C ASP A 35 -0.32 5.93 -5.53
N LYS A 36 -1.22 6.22 -4.59
CA LYS A 36 -0.89 6.46 -3.19
C LYS A 36 -0.52 5.17 -2.49
N LEU A 37 -1.23 4.08 -2.77
CA LEU A 37 -0.86 2.75 -2.25
C LEU A 37 0.55 2.35 -2.70
N ALA A 38 0.88 2.52 -3.98
CA ALA A 38 2.21 2.21 -4.50
C ALA A 38 3.32 3.04 -3.83
N ILE A 39 3.05 4.31 -3.51
CA ILE A 39 3.97 5.16 -2.74
C ILE A 39 4.16 4.60 -1.32
N LEU A 40 3.07 4.20 -0.63
CA LEU A 40 3.17 3.61 0.71
C LEU A 40 4.00 2.33 0.72
N VAL A 41 3.82 1.45 -0.26
CA VAL A 41 4.59 0.20 -0.41
C VAL A 41 6.08 0.48 -0.54
N GLN A 42 6.48 1.51 -1.31
CA GLN A 42 7.88 1.86 -1.55
C GLN A 42 8.50 2.69 -0.41
N MET A 43 7.70 3.23 0.50
CA MET A 43 8.18 4.16 1.54
C MET A 43 9.01 3.45 2.61
N GLY A 44 10.35 3.52 2.50
CA GLY A 44 11.27 2.88 3.44
C GLY A 44 11.17 3.36 4.90
N GLY A 45 10.62 4.55 5.15
CA GLY A 45 10.38 5.09 6.50
C GLY A 45 9.03 4.68 7.12
N LEU A 46 8.19 3.96 6.37
CA LEU A 46 6.91 3.46 6.83
C LEU A 46 7.09 2.11 7.53
N ASP A 47 6.26 1.84 8.54
CA ASP A 47 6.25 0.56 9.22
C ASP A 47 6.02 -0.59 8.23
N GLY A 48 6.79 -1.67 8.34
CA GLY A 48 6.74 -2.80 7.41
C GLY A 48 5.36 -3.45 7.32
N ALA A 49 4.60 -3.50 8.42
CA ALA A 49 3.24 -4.04 8.41
C ALA A 49 2.28 -3.14 7.60
N LEU A 50 2.46 -1.82 7.67
CA LEU A 50 1.66 -0.88 6.86
C LEU A 50 2.03 -0.96 5.38
N ARG A 51 3.32 -1.13 5.05
CA ARG A 51 3.77 -1.36 3.67
C ARG A 51 3.15 -2.63 3.09
N ARG A 52 3.16 -3.72 3.87
CA ARG A 52 2.53 -5.00 3.49
C ARG A 52 1.02 -4.86 3.34
N ARG A 53 0.33 -4.16 4.26
CA ARG A 53 -1.10 -3.92 4.15
C ARG A 53 -1.43 -3.14 2.88
N ALA A 54 -0.67 -2.08 2.57
CA ALA A 54 -0.86 -1.33 1.33
C ALA A 54 -0.69 -2.21 0.09
N LEU A 55 0.30 -3.11 0.07
CA LEU A 55 0.53 -4.05 -1.02
C LEU A 55 -0.65 -5.03 -1.18
N ASN A 56 -1.11 -5.64 -0.10
CA ASN A 56 -2.27 -6.54 -0.12
C ASN A 56 -3.55 -5.80 -0.57
N SER A 57 -3.71 -4.55 -0.14
CA SER A 57 -4.83 -3.72 -0.54
C SER A 57 -4.81 -3.35 -2.03
N MET A 58 -3.63 -3.27 -2.66
CA MET A 58 -3.51 -3.06 -4.12
C MET A 58 -4.11 -4.22 -4.92
N ALA A 59 -3.94 -5.46 -4.47
CA ALA A 59 -4.54 -6.63 -5.12
C ALA A 59 -6.08 -6.54 -5.12
N ASN A 60 -6.66 -6.09 -4.01
CA ASN A 60 -8.12 -5.97 -3.85
C ASN A 60 -8.73 -4.74 -4.54
N ALA A 61 -7.95 -3.68 -4.75
CA ALA A 61 -8.43 -2.40 -5.29
C ALA A 61 -8.39 -2.30 -6.83
N GLY A 62 -8.05 -3.39 -7.53
CA GLY A 62 -7.90 -3.39 -8.99
C GLY A 62 -6.62 -2.69 -9.47
N CYS A 63 -5.60 -2.58 -8.61
CA CYS A 63 -4.32 -1.91 -8.92
C CYS A 63 -3.29 -2.83 -9.61
N GLY A 64 -3.75 -3.84 -10.36
CA GLY A 64 -2.91 -4.94 -10.86
C GLY A 64 -1.72 -4.49 -11.72
N ASP A 65 -1.85 -3.44 -12.51
CA ASP A 65 -0.74 -2.94 -13.35
C ASP A 65 0.38 -2.31 -12.52
N LEU A 66 0.03 -1.58 -11.46
CA LEU A 66 1.01 -1.02 -10.54
C LEU A 66 1.62 -2.11 -9.65
N LEU A 67 0.82 -3.10 -9.22
CA LEU A 67 1.33 -4.26 -8.50
C LEU A 67 2.36 -5.03 -9.35
N ARG A 68 2.06 -5.25 -10.65
CA ARG A 68 2.98 -5.89 -11.60
C ARG A 68 4.28 -5.10 -11.77
N THR A 69 4.17 -3.77 -11.81
CA THR A 69 5.35 -2.90 -11.88
C THR A 69 6.22 -3.04 -10.63
N LEU A 70 5.60 -3.02 -9.45
CA LEU A 70 6.30 -3.18 -8.17
C LEU A 70 7.01 -4.54 -8.06
N ALA A 71 6.35 -5.62 -8.49
CA ALA A 71 6.97 -6.94 -8.54
C ALA A 71 8.10 -7.02 -9.60
N ALA A 72 7.97 -6.35 -10.74
CA ALA A 72 9.01 -6.40 -11.78
C ALA A 72 10.26 -5.56 -11.43
N ASP A 73 10.10 -4.43 -10.75
CA ASP A 73 11.19 -3.48 -10.48
C ASP A 73 12.22 -4.01 -9.47
N GLY A 74 11.85 -4.96 -8.60
CA GLY A 74 12.78 -5.54 -7.61
C GLY A 74 13.26 -4.56 -6.54
N GLY A 75 12.66 -3.36 -6.45
CA GLY A 75 13.08 -2.28 -5.55
C GLY A 75 12.54 -2.42 -4.11
N LEU A 76 11.71 -3.43 -3.86
CA LEU A 76 11.18 -3.72 -2.53
C LEU A 76 12.19 -4.58 -1.76
N GLY A 77 12.23 -4.42 -0.43
CA GLY A 77 13.02 -5.35 0.40
C GLY A 77 12.50 -6.78 0.23
N GLU A 78 13.38 -7.78 0.28
CA GLU A 78 13.09 -9.19 -0.08
C GLU A 78 11.73 -9.73 0.41
N PRO A 79 11.29 -9.53 1.68
CA PRO A 79 10.01 -10.07 2.13
C PRO A 79 8.82 -9.46 1.41
N LEU A 80 8.88 -8.16 1.10
CA LEU A 80 7.80 -7.41 0.46
C LEU A 80 7.79 -7.66 -1.05
N GLN A 81 8.97 -7.91 -1.63
CA GLN A 81 9.13 -8.30 -3.03
C GLN A 81 8.47 -9.66 -3.31
N SER A 82 8.74 -10.65 -2.46
CA SER A 82 8.13 -11.99 -2.58
C SER A 82 6.60 -11.95 -2.39
N ASP A 83 6.10 -11.09 -1.49
CA ASP A 83 4.66 -10.88 -1.33
C ASP A 83 4.05 -10.29 -2.62
N ALA A 84 4.73 -9.34 -3.27
CA ALA A 84 4.24 -8.69 -4.48
C ALA A 84 4.15 -9.65 -5.67
N GLU A 85 5.14 -10.53 -5.81
CA GLU A 85 5.15 -11.59 -6.83
C GLU A 85 4.02 -12.60 -6.59
N SER A 86 3.84 -13.04 -5.33
CA SER A 86 2.79 -14.01 -4.97
C SER A 86 1.38 -13.50 -5.28
N LEU A 87 1.12 -12.21 -5.06
CA LEU A 87 -0.18 -11.59 -5.34
C LEU A 87 -0.52 -11.47 -6.83
N LEU A 88 0.44 -11.67 -7.73
CA LEU A 88 0.19 -11.69 -9.18
C LEU A 88 -0.23 -13.07 -9.69
N ASP A 89 0.02 -14.11 -8.90
CA ASP A 89 -0.30 -15.50 -9.23
C ASP A 89 -1.68 -15.94 -8.72
N GLU A 90 -2.38 -15.09 -7.94
CA GLU A 90 -3.75 -15.30 -7.42
C GLU A 90 -4.86 -14.82 -8.37
#